data_AF-A0A2T2N075-F1
#
_entry.id   AF-A0A2T2N075-F1
#
_cell.length_a   1.000
_cell.length_b   1.000
_cell.length_c   1.000
_cell.angle_alpha   90.00
_cell.angle_beta   90.00
_cell.angle_gamma   90.00
#
_symmetry.space_group_name_H-M   'P 1'
#
loop_
_entity.id
_entity.type
_entity.pdbx_description
1 polymer ?
#
loop_
_entity_poly.entity_id
_entity_poly.type
_entity_poly.pdbx_seq_one_letter_code
_entity_poly.pdbx_strand_id
1 'polypeptide(L)' 'MAVVDSKFRVHGVRNLRVVDASVFPHVPGAFPVLPTYIISDKASKDILKDAEDC' A
#
# COMPACT_ATOMS: atom_id res chain seq x y z
N MET A 1 -8.64 11.07 8.50
CA MET A 1 -9.29 9.76 8.24
C MET A 1 -8.56 9.13 7.07
N ALA A 2 -8.02 7.91 7.22
CA ALA A 2 -7.34 7.19 6.13
C ALA A 2 -8.34 6.33 5.34
N VAL A 3 -8.10 6.11 4.06
CA VAL A 3 -8.95 5.27 3.18
C VAL A 3 -8.42 3.84 3.02
N VAL A 4 -7.17 3.61 3.39
CA VAL A 4 -6.50 2.30 3.39
C VAL A 4 -5.85 2.02 4.74
N ASP A 5 -5.69 0.73 5.06
CA ASP A 5 -4.94 0.29 6.25
C ASP A 5 -3.43 0.07 5.98
N SER A 6 -2.70 -0.38 7.01
CA SER A 6 -1.25 -0.63 6.92
C SER A 6 -0.86 -1.79 6.00
N LYS A 7 -1.82 -2.60 5.53
CA LYS A 7 -1.65 -3.66 4.53
C LYS A 7 -2.19 -3.25 3.15
N PHE A 8 -2.42 -1.95 2.94
CA PHE A 8 -2.91 -1.38 1.68
C PHE A 8 -4.34 -1.77 1.32
N ARG A 9 -5.11 -2.35 2.24
CA ARG A 9 -6.50 -2.78 1.99
C ARG A 9 -7.43 -1.59 2.08
N VAL A 10 -8.35 -1.48 1.12
CA VAL A 10 -9.36 -0.42 1.12
C VAL A 10 -10.41 -0.69 2.20
N HIS A 11 -10.65 0.27 3.08
CA HIS A 11 -11.65 0.12 4.13
C HIS A 11 -13.04 -0.11 3.54
N GLY A 12 -13.73 -1.17 4.00
CA GLY A 12 -15.08 -1.51 3.57
C GLY A 12 -15.17 -2.23 2.21
N VAL A 13 -14.05 -2.50 1.54
CA VAL A 13 -14.03 -3.21 0.25
C VAL A 13 -13.22 -4.50 0.36
N ARG A 14 -13.77 -5.60 -0.14
CA ARG A 14 -13.08 -6.90 -0.15
C ARG A 14 -12.21 -7.02 -1.39
N ASN A 15 -11.06 -7.68 -1.23
CA ASN A 15 -10.13 -8.04 -2.32
C ASN A 15 -9.65 -6.84 -3.17
N LEU A 16 -9.61 -5.64 -2.60
CA LEU A 16 -9.09 -4.43 -3.24
C LEU A 16 -7.96 -3.83 -2.40
N ARG A 17 -6.85 -3.50 -3.07
CA ARG A 17 -5.71 -2.79 -2.48
C ARG A 17 -5.32 -1.60 -3.36
N VAL A 18 -4.79 -0.54 -2.75
CA VAL A 18 -4.21 0.62 -3.45
C VAL A 18 -2.73 0.71 -3.10
N VAL A 19 -1.87 0.67 -4.11
CA VAL A 19 -0.41 0.68 -3.97
C VAL A 19 0.17 1.69 -4.95
N ASP A 20 0.11 2.96 -4.56
CA ASP A 20 0.65 4.09 -5.33
C ASP A 20 0.97 5.27 -4.38
N ALA A 21 1.32 6.44 -4.93
CA ALA A 21 1.63 7.62 -4.13
C ALA A 21 0.45 8.17 -3.31
N SER A 22 -0.80 7.82 -3.64
CA SER A 22 -2.00 8.32 -2.94
C SER A 22 -2.15 7.79 -1.52
N VAL A 23 -1.43 6.71 -1.16
CA VAL A 23 -1.46 6.14 0.19
C VAL A 23 -0.68 6.99 1.19
N PHE A 24 0.21 7.87 0.71
CA PHE A 24 0.93 8.79 1.58
C PHE A 24 0.00 9.94 1.97
N PRO A 25 -0.16 10.24 3.28
CA PRO A 25 -0.96 11.38 3.70
C PRO A 25 -0.34 12.69 3.19
N HIS A 26 0.99 12.76 3.17
CA HIS A 26 1.79 13.90 2.73
C HIS A 26 2.97 13.39 1.89
N VAL A 27 3.48 14.22 0.97
CA VAL A 27 4.60 13.86 0.10
C VAL A 27 5.86 13.55 0.96
N PRO A 28 6.45 12.34 0.90
CA PRO A 28 7.56 11.94 1.79
C PRO A 28 8.92 12.54 1.45
N GLY A 29 9.02 13.35 0.39
CA GLY A 29 10.27 13.97 -0.06
C GLY A 29 10.20 14.44 -1.52
N ALA A 30 11.28 15.05 -2.00
CA ALA A 30 11.32 15.65 -3.35
C ALA A 30 11.23 14.63 -4.50
N PHE A 31 11.58 13.37 -4.25
CA PHE A 31 11.63 12.32 -5.27
C PHE A 31 10.51 11.30 -5.02
N PRO A 32 9.29 11.48 -5.58
CA PRO A 32 8.15 10.61 -5.30
C PRO A 32 8.32 9.17 -5.78
N VAL A 33 9.23 8.95 -6.74
CA VAL A 33 9.58 7.61 -7.24
C VAL A 33 10.15 6.71 -6.14
N LEU A 34 11.02 7.24 -5.27
CA LEU A 34 11.67 6.46 -4.22
C LEU A 34 10.69 5.90 -3.19
N PRO A 35 9.86 6.71 -2.49
CA PRO A 35 8.94 6.19 -1.50
C PRO A 35 7.87 5.29 -2.16
N THR A 36 7.41 5.62 -3.38
CA THR A 36 6.46 4.78 -4.13
C THR A 36 7.05 3.40 -4.42
N TYR A 37 8.30 3.33 -4.87
CA TYR A 37 8.96 2.05 -5.11
C TYR A 37 9.12 1.22 -3.84
N ILE A 38 9.51 1.86 -2.72
CA ILE A 38 9.70 1.19 -1.43
C ILE A 38 8.39 0.60 -0.89
N ILE A 39 7.29 1.35 -0.95
CA ILE A 39 5.99 0.81 -0.50
C ILE A 39 5.48 -0.31 -1.39
N SER A 40 5.81 -0.30 -2.70
CA SER A 40 5.45 -1.37 -3.62
C SER A 40 6.14 -2.69 -3.26
N ASP A 41 7.41 -2.64 -2.83
CA ASP A 41 8.12 -3.83 -2.32
C ASP A 41 7.45 -4.39 -1.05
N LYS A 42 7.11 -3.52 -0.09
CA LYS A 42 6.36 -3.93 1.10
C LYS A 42 5.00 -4.54 0.74
N ALA A 43 4.25 -3.88 -0.15
CA ALA A 43 2.93 -4.34 -0.57
C ALA A 43 3.00 -5.72 -1.24
N SER A 44 4.03 -5.96 -2.07
CA SER A 44 4.24 -7.25 -2.72
C SER A 44 4.40 -8.38 -1.69
N LYS A 45 5.19 -8.14 -0.63
CA LYS A 45 5.36 -9.10 0.48
C LYS A 45 4.06 -9.35 1.23
N ASP A 46 3.30 -8.29 1.53
CA ASP A 46 2.01 -8.41 2.23
C ASP A 46 0.95 -9.12 1.38
N ILE A 47 0.97 -8.95 0.05
CA ILE A 47 0.04 -9.62 -0.88
C ILE A 47 0.36 -11.10 -0.99
N LEU A 48 1.64 -11.44 -1.20
CA LEU A 48 2.07 -12.84 -1.30
C LEU A 48 1.80 -13.60 -0.01
N LYS A 49 2.12 -13.01 1.14
CA LYS A 49 1.85 -13.62 2.44
C LYS A 49 0.36 -13.92 2.64
N ASP A 50 -0.51 -12.94 2.39
CA ASP A 50 -1.95 -13.15 2.54
C ASP A 50 -2.49 -14.21 1.55
N ALA A 51 -1.81 -14.45 0.41
CA ALA A 51 -2.16 -15.49 -0.56
C ALA A 51 -1.68 -16.89 -0.15
N GLU A 52 -0.56 -16.98 0.58
CA GLU A 52 -0.06 -18.23 1.18
C GLU A 52 -0.86 -18.67 2.41
N ASP A 53 -1.41 -17.71 3.16
CA ASP A 53 -2.23 -17.95 4.36
C ASP A 53 -3.66 -18.45 4.04
N CYS A 54 -4.05 -18.58 2.76
CA CYS A 54 -5.35 -19.06 2.28
C CYS A 54 -5.28 -20.53 1.80
#